data_AF-A0ABD2N4H1-F1
#
_entry.id   AF-A0ABD2N4H1-F1
#
_cell.length_a   1.000
_cell.length_b   1.000
_cell.length_c   1.000
_cell.angle_alpha   90.00
_cell.angle_beta   90.00
_cell.angle_gamma   90.00
#
_symmetry.space_group_name_H-M   'P 1'
#
loop_
_entity.id
_entity.type
_entity.pdbx_description
1 polymer ?
#
loop_
_entity_poly.entity_id
_entity_poly.type
_entity_poly.pdbx_seq_one_letter_code
_entity_poly.pdbx_strand_id
1 'polypeptide(L)'
;MKKHVYGISENLKAKRELKDKLKETELMIKIDFAENYMIKYGKEIQSIRFGASKGQLSIHTGVFHVKNDTSLETTSFATVSDNLYHQAHAVWGHLTSSL
;
A
#
# COMPACT_ATOMS: atom_id res chain seq x y z
N MET A 1 -27.76 -12.86 -0.80
CA MET A 1 -26.57 -12.17 -1.36
C MET A 1 -25.40 -13.16 -1.36
N LYS A 2 -24.59 -13.26 -2.43
CA LYS A 2 -23.43 -14.19 -2.44
C LYS A 2 -22.43 -13.80 -1.33
N LYS A 3 -21.82 -14.77 -0.65
CA LYS A 3 -20.88 -14.56 0.49
C LYS A 3 -19.82 -13.49 0.20
N HIS A 4 -19.27 -13.50 -1.01
CA HIS A 4 -18.27 -12.52 -1.46
C HIS A 4 -18.80 -11.09 -1.50
N VAL A 5 -20.01 -10.88 -2.00
CA VAL A 5 -20.64 -9.55 -2.10
C VAL A 5 -20.95 -9.00 -0.72
N TYR A 6 -21.46 -9.86 0.17
CA TYR A 6 -21.73 -9.50 1.57
C TYR A 6 -20.45 -9.14 2.32
N GLY A 7 -19.37 -9.92 2.16
CA GLY A 7 -18.09 -9.61 2.80
C GLY A 7 -17.52 -8.25 2.37
N ILE A 8 -17.62 -7.92 1.08
CA ILE A 8 -17.19 -6.61 0.57
C ILE A 8 -18.07 -5.49 1.12
N SER A 9 -19.40 -5.66 1.15
CA SER A 9 -20.30 -4.61 1.63
C SER A 9 -20.08 -4.30 3.11
N GLU A 10 -19.93 -5.33 3.95
CA GLU A 10 -19.65 -5.16 5.38
C GLU A 10 -18.29 -4.50 5.61
N ASN A 11 -17.26 -4.90 4.84
CA ASN A 11 -15.94 -4.29 4.94
C ASN A 11 -15.95 -2.80 4.55
N LEU A 12 -16.67 -2.44 3.49
CA LEU A 12 -16.83 -1.04 3.08
C LEU A 12 -17.60 -0.22 4.12
N LYS A 13 -18.63 -0.81 4.73
CA LYS A 13 -19.40 -0.18 5.80
C LYS A 13 -18.52 0.09 7.02
N ALA A 14 -17.80 -0.91 7.50
CA ALA A 14 -16.88 -0.76 8.63
C ALA A 14 -15.80 0.31 8.37
N LYS A 15 -15.24 0.34 7.15
CA LYS A 15 -14.26 1.36 6.75
C LYS A 15 -14.83 2.78 6.78
N ARG A 16 -16.07 2.97 6.33
CA ARG A 16 -16.76 4.27 6.41
C ARG A 16 -16.96 4.70 7.85
N GLU A 17 -17.47 3.80 8.68
CA GLU A 17 -17.70 4.10 10.10
C GLU A 17 -16.40 4.46 10.84
N LEU A 18 -15.29 3.79 10.55
CA LEU A 18 -13.97 4.13 11.10
C LEU A 18 -13.50 5.52 10.65
N LYS A 19 -13.69 5.83 9.36
CA LYS A 19 -13.32 7.12 8.78
C LYS A 19 -14.16 8.26 9.37
N ASP A 20 -15.46 8.06 9.56
CA ASP A 20 -16.38 9.07 10.09
C ASP A 20 -16.13 9.34 11.59
N LYS A 21 -15.71 8.31 12.34
CA LYS A 21 -15.43 8.37 13.79
C LYS A 21 -13.97 8.68 14.13
N LEU A 22 -13.12 8.92 13.13
CA LEU A 22 -11.71 9.23 13.32
C LEU A 22 -11.55 10.48 14.21
N LYS A 23 -10.65 10.44 15.18
CA LYS A 23 -10.29 11.59 16.02
C LYS A 23 -9.08 12.32 15.46
N GLU A 24 -8.86 13.56 15.90
CA GLU A 24 -7.67 14.36 15.53
C GLU A 24 -6.36 13.74 16.01
N THR A 25 -6.41 12.92 17.06
CA THR A 25 -5.25 12.16 17.58
C THR A 25 -5.02 10.83 16.87
N GLU A 26 -5.81 10.52 15.84
CA GLU A 26 -5.81 9.23 15.17
C GLU A 26 -5.51 9.38 13.67
N LEU A 27 -4.85 8.39 13.09
CA LEU A 27 -4.51 8.32 11.68
C LEU A 27 -5.10 7.04 11.10
N MET A 28 -5.86 7.15 10.02
CA MET A 28 -6.31 5.98 9.27
C MET A 28 -5.45 5.81 8.02
N ILE A 29 -4.63 4.76 7.98
CA ILE A 29 -3.84 4.40 6.80
C ILE A 29 -4.49 3.22 6.08
N LYS A 30 -4.73 3.38 4.78
CA LYS A 30 -5.10 2.31 3.87
C LYS A 30 -3.94 2.06 2.93
N ILE A 31 -3.39 0.85 2.93
CA ILE A 31 -2.39 0.42 1.95
C ILE A 31 -3.03 -0.59 1.02
N ASP A 32 -2.81 -0.38 -0.27
CA ASP A 32 -3.12 -1.34 -1.31
C ASP A 32 -1.81 -1.94 -1.84
N PHE A 33 -1.82 -3.24 -2.06
CA PHE A 33 -0.66 -3.93 -2.61
C PHE A 33 -0.53 -3.58 -4.09
N ALA A 34 0.58 -2.97 -4.46
CA ALA A 34 0.96 -2.92 -5.86
C ALA A 34 1.96 -4.06 -6.14
N GLU A 35 1.70 -4.66 -7.28
CA GLU A 35 2.39 -5.78 -7.91
C GLU A 35 3.92 -5.69 -7.81
N ASN A 36 4.61 -6.83 -7.88
CA ASN A 36 6.07 -6.82 -8.01
C ASN A 36 6.46 -6.30 -9.40
N TYR A 37 7.19 -5.19 -9.45
CA TYR A 37 7.68 -4.62 -10.69
C TYR A 37 9.09 -5.14 -10.98
N MET A 38 9.24 -5.75 -12.16
CA MET A 38 10.57 -6.05 -12.69
C MET A 38 11.26 -4.76 -13.11
N ILE A 39 12.46 -4.53 -12.58
CA ILE A 39 13.30 -3.39 -12.96
C ILE A 39 13.80 -3.62 -14.38
N LYS A 40 13.64 -2.60 -15.23
CA LYS A 40 14.27 -2.53 -16.55
C LYS A 40 15.38 -1.49 -16.51
N TYR A 41 16.54 -1.84 -17.06
CA TYR A 41 17.64 -0.89 -17.20
C TYR A 41 17.28 0.16 -18.24
N GLY A 42 17.58 1.43 -17.98
CA GLY A 42 17.39 2.52 -18.95
C GLY A 42 18.23 2.39 -20.22
N LYS A 43 19.29 1.56 -20.19
CA LYS A 43 20.11 1.14 -21.33
C LYS A 43 20.57 -0.31 -21.08
N GLU A 44 19.96 -1.28 -21.75
CA GLU A 44 20.36 -2.69 -21.61
C GLU A 44 21.71 -2.92 -22.30
N ILE A 45 22.73 -3.30 -21.52
CA ILE A 45 23.98 -3.83 -22.06
C ILE A 45 23.72 -5.28 -22.45
N GLN A 46 24.08 -5.68 -23.67
CA GLN A 46 23.83 -7.04 -24.22
C GLN A 46 24.31 -8.19 -23.31
N SER A 47 25.26 -7.94 -22.40
CA SER A 47 25.80 -8.91 -21.44
C SER A 47 24.80 -9.39 -20.38
N ILE A 48 23.67 -8.70 -20.18
CA ILE A 48 22.61 -9.09 -19.23
C ILE A 48 21.80 -10.32 -19.72
N ARG A 49 21.92 -10.69 -21.00
CA ARG A 49 21.18 -11.83 -21.60
C ARG A 49 21.52 -13.20 -21.04
N PHE A 50 22.61 -13.35 -20.27
CA PHE A 50 23.12 -14.66 -19.81
C PHE A 50 23.02 -14.93 -18.30
N GLY A 51 22.11 -14.25 -17.58
CA GLY A 51 21.74 -14.67 -16.22
C GLY A 51 21.84 -13.61 -15.12
N ALA A 52 21.85 -12.32 -15.45
CA ALA A 52 21.70 -11.30 -14.42
C ALA A 52 20.24 -11.30 -13.92
N SER A 53 20.03 -11.64 -12.64
CA SER A 53 18.73 -11.58 -11.98
C SER A 53 18.16 -10.17 -12.14
N LYS A 54 17.10 -10.01 -12.93
CA LYS A 54 16.36 -8.75 -13.00
C LYS A 54 15.80 -8.50 -11.59
N GLY A 55 16.30 -7.48 -10.91
CA GLY A 55 15.78 -7.08 -9.61
C GLY A 55 14.28 -6.83 -9.70
N GLN A 56 13.55 -7.22 -8.65
CA GLN A 56 12.14 -6.90 -8.49
C GLN A 56 12.03 -5.93 -7.32
N LEU A 57 11.10 -4.98 -7.45
CA LEU A 57 10.73 -4.05 -6.39
C LEU A 57 9.23 -4.20 -6.14
N SER A 58 8.82 -4.13 -4.88
CA SER A 58 7.43 -3.97 -4.52
C SER A 58 7.12 -2.49 -4.35
N ILE A 59 5.97 -2.08 -4.87
CA ILE A 59 5.45 -0.73 -4.69
C ILE A 59 4.32 -0.82 -3.66
N HIS A 60 4.38 0.03 -2.64
CA HIS A 60 3.36 0.14 -1.61
C HIS A 60 2.61 1.44 -1.83
N THR A 61 1.44 1.33 -2.48
CA THR A 61 0.56 2.48 -2.68
C THR A 61 -0.37 2.62 -1.49
N GLY A 62 -0.46 3.82 -0.94
CA GLY A 62 -1.27 4.06 0.25
C GLY A 62 -2.01 5.38 0.19
N VAL A 63 -3.04 5.46 1.02
CA VAL A 63 -3.77 6.69 1.31
C VAL A 63 -3.89 6.77 2.82
N PHE A 64 -3.59 7.92 3.40
CA PHE A 64 -3.89 8.18 4.80
C PHE A 64 -4.94 9.27 4.93
N HIS A 65 -5.76 9.16 5.97
CA HIS A 65 -6.76 10.15 6.36
C HIS A 65 -6.41 10.71 7.73
N VAL A 66 -6.37 12.03 7.85
CA VAL A 66 -6.18 12.78 9.09
C VAL A 66 -7.38 13.69 9.28
N LYS A 67 -7.90 13.75 10.50
CA LYS A 67 -8.93 14.71 10.86
C LYS A 67 -8.28 15.94 11.46
N ASN A 68 -8.59 17.10 10.89
CA ASN A 68 -8.30 18.41 11.45
C ASN A 68 -9.62 19.02 11.97
N ASP A 69 -9.55 20.12 12.74
CA ASP A 69 -10.67 20.74 13.47
C ASP A 69 -11.99 20.87 12.68
N THR A 70 -11.90 21.01 11.35
CA THR A 70 -13.07 21.24 10.48
C THR A 70 -13.16 20.30 9.27
N SER A 71 -12.16 19.47 9.01
CA SER A 71 -12.13 18.68 7.77
C SER A 71 -11.36 17.37 7.91
N LEU A 72 -11.66 16.43 7.02
CA LEU A 72 -10.90 15.20 6.88
C LEU A 72 -9.97 15.32 5.67
N GLU A 73 -8.68 15.47 5.95
CA GLU A 73 -7.65 15.51 4.92
C GLU A 73 -7.31 14.10 4.44
N THR A 74 -7.02 13.99 3.14
CA THR A 74 -6.71 12.73 2.48
C THR A 74 -5.47 12.91 1.63
N THR A 75 -4.43 12.13 1.93
CA THR A 75 -3.16 12.21 1.21
C THR A 75 -2.77 10.83 0.71
N SER A 76 -2.52 10.75 -0.60
CA SER A 76 -1.97 9.55 -1.24
C SER A 76 -0.45 9.57 -1.21
N PHE A 77 0.15 8.40 -1.03
CA PHE A 77 1.59 8.21 -1.09
C PHE A 77 1.93 6.91 -1.81
N ALA A 78 3.17 6.81 -2.28
CA ALA A 78 3.74 5.58 -2.82
C ALA A 78 5.16 5.45 -2.30
N THR A 79 5.50 4.27 -1.82
CA THR A 79 6.86 3.92 -1.37
C THR A 79 7.31 2.65 -2.06
N VAL A 80 8.61 2.41 -2.10
CA VAL A 80 9.20 1.25 -2.78
C VAL A 80 10.05 0.45 -1.80
N SER A 81 10.08 -0.87 -1.96
CA SER A 81 10.90 -1.77 -1.15
C SER A 81 11.42 -2.94 -1.97
N ASP A 82 12.62 -3.41 -1.64
CA ASP A 82 13.19 -4.65 -2.21
C ASP A 82 12.53 -5.92 -1.62
N ASN A 83 11.69 -5.78 -0.59
CA ASN A 83 10.97 -6.87 0.02
C ASN A 83 9.73 -7.25 -0.82
N LEU A 84 9.76 -8.46 -1.39
CA LEU A 84 8.70 -9.01 -2.24
C LEU A 84 7.57 -9.72 -1.47
N TYR A 85 7.58 -9.66 -0.13
CA TYR A 85 6.64 -10.39 0.70
C TYR A 85 5.34 -9.60 0.93
N HIS A 86 4.22 -10.23 0.59
CA HIS A 86 2.91 -9.56 0.51
C HIS A 86 1.95 -9.85 1.65
N GLN A 87 2.45 -10.22 2.83
CA GLN A 87 1.58 -10.40 4.00
C GLN A 87 1.50 -9.13 4.84
N ALA A 88 0.46 -9.03 5.65
CA ALA A 88 0.18 -7.87 6.49
C ALA A 88 1.37 -7.44 7.37
N HIS A 89 2.16 -8.40 7.88
CA HIS A 89 3.31 -8.11 8.73
C HIS A 89 4.48 -7.46 7.97
N ALA A 90 4.70 -7.80 6.69
CA ALA A 90 5.76 -7.18 5.89
C ALA A 90 5.40 -5.75 5.51
N VAL A 91 4.14 -5.48 5.20
CA VAL A 91 3.63 -4.12 4.99
C VAL A 91 3.79 -3.28 6.26
N TRP A 92 3.44 -3.85 7.41
CA TRP A 92 3.62 -3.16 8.68
C TRP A 92 5.09 -2.86 9.00
N GLY A 93 5.98 -3.82 8.74
CA GLY A 93 7.43 -3.62 8.89
C GLY A 93 7.95 -2.51 7.98
N HIS A 94 7.48 -2.46 6.73
CA HIS A 94 7.83 -1.42 5.77
C HIS A 94 7.39 -0.02 6.23
N LEU A 95 6.18 0.10 6.78
CA LEU A 95 5.68 1.36 7.34
C LEU A 95 6.51 1.85 8.53
N THR A 96 6.92 0.94 9.42
CA THR A 96 7.71 1.29 10.62
C THR A 96 9.11 1.75 10.24
N SER A 97 9.67 1.21 9.16
CA SER A 97 10.99 1.61 8.63
C SER A 97 10.96 2.94 7.88
N SER A 98 9.78 3.46 7.52
CA SER A 98 9.62 4.64 6.65
C SER A 98 9.11 5.88 7.39
N LEU A 99 8.78 5.76 8.68
CA LEU A 99 8.39 6.84 9.59
C LEU A 99 9.55 7.21 10.52
#